data_AF-E1Y803-F1
#
_entry.id   AF-E1Y803-F1
#
_cell.length_a   1.000
_cell.length_b   1.000
_cell.length_c   1.000
_cell.angle_alpha   90.00
_cell.angle_beta   90.00
_cell.angle_gamma   90.00
#
_symmetry.space_group_name_H-M   'P 1'
#
loop_
_entity.id
_entity.type
_entity.pdbx_description
1 polymer ?
#
loop_
_entity_poly.entity_id
_entity_poly.type
_entity_poly.pdbx_seq_one_letter_code
_entity_poly.pdbx_strand_id
1 'polypeptide(L)'
;MIYNRAFEKKGVVGKFVEFYGPGLSSLGLEDRATIANMAPEYGATMGFFPVDDITLKYLRLTGRPDHIVSLIETYTKEQGLFREDTDSAPMFNDSIEFDMSSVQSCIAGPKKPQERIPLFQVKQVFNETNKADHDWNKDHVNIDMDGVSASIGHGSLV
;
A
#
# COMPACT_ATOMS: atom_id res chain seq x y z
N MET A 1 -1.03 -2.73 -0.34
CA MET A 1 -1.46 -3.39 0.92
C MET A 1 -1.67 -4.90 0.85
N ILE A 2 -1.57 -5.56 -0.31
CA ILE A 2 -1.77 -7.02 -0.43
C ILE A 2 -0.55 -7.81 0.05
N TYR A 3 0.63 -7.24 -0.18
CA TYR A 3 1.94 -7.81 0.13
C TYR A 3 2.24 -7.87 1.64
N ASN A 4 1.72 -6.93 2.46
CA ASN A 4 2.02 -6.88 3.91
C ASN A 4 1.65 -8.18 4.63
N ARG A 5 0.54 -8.84 4.29
CA ARG A 5 0.16 -10.13 4.89
C ARG A 5 1.13 -11.25 4.54
N ALA A 6 1.76 -11.23 3.37
CA ALA A 6 2.76 -12.22 3.01
C ALA A 6 4.02 -12.04 3.88
N PHE A 7 4.44 -10.79 4.09
CA PHE A 7 5.56 -10.44 4.95
C PHE A 7 5.32 -10.75 6.43
N GLU A 8 4.14 -10.40 6.95
CA GLU A 8 3.72 -10.70 8.33
C GLU A 8 3.73 -12.22 8.60
N LYS A 9 3.12 -13.00 7.70
CA LYS A 9 3.08 -14.47 7.82
C LYS A 9 4.47 -15.11 7.81
N LYS A 10 5.41 -14.53 7.05
CA LYS A 10 6.79 -15.02 6.96
C LYS A 10 7.64 -14.61 8.17
N GLY A 11 7.23 -13.59 8.93
CA GLY A 11 7.98 -13.10 10.09
C GLY A 11 9.28 -12.40 9.68
N VAL A 12 9.14 -11.21 9.09
CA VAL A 12 10.28 -10.37 8.68
C VAL A 12 10.70 -9.36 9.75
N VAL A 13 10.25 -9.53 10.99
CA VAL A 13 10.56 -8.62 12.10
C VAL A 13 12.08 -8.50 12.30
N GLY A 14 12.60 -7.29 12.19
CA GLY A 14 14.03 -7.01 12.37
C GLY A 14 14.94 -7.44 11.20
N LYS A 15 14.38 -7.84 10.06
CA LYS A 15 15.14 -8.27 8.87
C LYS A 15 15.17 -7.18 7.80
N PHE A 16 16.13 -7.28 6.89
CA PHE A 16 16.13 -6.53 5.64
C PHE A 16 15.28 -7.25 4.60
N VAL A 17 14.42 -6.50 3.93
CA VAL A 17 13.60 -7.00 2.82
C VAL A 17 14.08 -6.32 1.56
N GLU A 18 14.66 -7.10 0.65
CA GLU A 18 15.07 -6.64 -0.67
C GLU A 18 14.08 -7.15 -1.72
N PHE A 19 13.66 -6.25 -2.61
CA PHE A 19 12.74 -6.56 -3.70
C PHE A 19 13.53 -6.89 -4.96
N TYR A 20 13.18 -8.00 -5.62
CA TYR A 20 13.84 -8.47 -6.85
C TYR A 20 12.85 -9.12 -7.82
N GLY A 21 13.32 -9.42 -9.03
CA GLY A 21 12.56 -10.09 -10.08
C GLY A 21 12.02 -9.15 -11.17
N PRO A 22 11.36 -9.71 -12.19
CA PRO A 22 10.93 -8.97 -13.39
C PRO A 22 9.82 -7.96 -13.09
N GLY A 23 9.07 -8.16 -11.99
CA GLY A 23 7.98 -7.29 -11.62
C GLY A 23 8.42 -5.85 -11.30
N LEU A 24 9.66 -5.65 -10.85
CA LEU A 24 10.20 -4.34 -10.52
C LEU A 24 10.27 -3.39 -11.72
N SER A 25 10.46 -3.92 -12.93
CA SER A 25 10.51 -3.12 -14.17
C SER A 25 9.15 -2.55 -14.56
N SER A 26 8.06 -3.04 -13.96
CA SER A 26 6.71 -2.49 -14.14
C SER A 26 6.34 -1.39 -13.13
N LEU A 27 7.15 -1.19 -12.08
CA LEU A 27 6.86 -0.26 -10.99
C LEU A 27 7.62 1.06 -11.18
N GLY A 28 6.90 2.17 -11.10
CA GLY A 28 7.49 3.51 -11.03
C GLY A 28 8.30 3.70 -9.75
N LEU A 29 9.13 4.74 -9.69
CA LEU A 29 9.93 5.01 -8.48
C LEU A 29 9.04 5.41 -7.29
N GLU A 30 7.94 6.10 -7.56
CA GLU A 30 6.89 6.46 -6.62
C GLU A 30 6.22 5.24 -5.98
N ASP A 31 5.97 4.18 -6.76
CA ASP A 31 5.39 2.93 -6.26
C ASP A 31 6.38 2.22 -5.34
N ARG A 32 7.65 2.14 -5.76
CA ARG A 32 8.74 1.56 -4.97
C ARG A 32 8.92 2.30 -3.65
N ALA A 33 8.94 3.63 -3.69
CA ALA A 33 9.04 4.47 -2.49
C ALA A 33 7.85 4.26 -1.56
N THR A 34 6.63 4.13 -2.10
CA THR A 34 5.43 3.85 -1.32
C THR A 34 5.54 2.49 -0.61
N ILE A 35 5.98 1.45 -1.32
CA ILE A 35 6.17 0.11 -0.73
C ILE A 35 7.26 0.12 0.34
N ALA A 36 8.40 0.73 0.06
CA ALA A 36 9.52 0.80 0.99
C ALA A 36 9.18 1.59 2.26
N ASN A 37 8.39 2.66 2.13
CA ASN A 37 7.91 3.46 3.27
C ASN A 37 7.01 2.66 4.23
N MET A 38 6.37 1.58 3.74
CA MET A 38 5.52 0.72 4.56
C MET A 38 6.29 -0.36 5.34
N ALA A 39 7.63 -0.31 5.38
CA ALA A 39 8.46 -1.28 6.10
C ALA A 39 8.10 -1.47 7.58
N PRO A 40 7.83 -0.41 8.36
CA PRO A 40 7.40 -0.56 9.75
C PRO A 40 6.12 -1.38 9.90
N GLU A 41 5.19 -1.29 8.96
CA GLU A 41 3.87 -1.94 9.01
C GLU A 41 3.95 -3.45 8.84
N TYR A 42 4.96 -3.97 8.14
CA TYR A 42 5.22 -5.41 8.06
C TYR A 42 6.40 -5.87 8.93
N GLY A 43 6.94 -4.98 9.76
CA GLY A 43 7.94 -5.27 10.79
C GLY A 43 9.39 -5.32 10.31
N ALA A 44 9.67 -5.08 9.03
CA ALA A 44 11.04 -5.09 8.53
C ALA A 44 11.81 -3.86 9.01
N THR A 45 13.13 -4.02 9.14
CA THR A 45 14.03 -2.90 9.46
C THR A 45 14.11 -1.90 8.30
N MET A 46 14.08 -2.40 7.06
CA MET A 46 14.01 -1.59 5.84
C MET A 46 13.43 -2.40 4.67
N GLY A 47 12.78 -1.69 3.74
CA GLY A 47 12.48 -2.17 2.39
C GLY A 47 13.47 -1.58 1.40
N PHE A 48 14.21 -2.43 0.68
CA PHE A 48 15.25 -2.02 -0.25
C PHE A 48 14.88 -2.34 -1.69
N PHE A 49 14.89 -1.32 -2.55
CA PHE A 49 14.85 -1.46 -3.99
C PHE A 49 16.22 -1.06 -4.55
N PRO A 50 16.90 -1.94 -5.31
CA PRO A 50 18.22 -1.64 -5.87
C PRO A 50 18.15 -0.53 -6.92
N VAL A 51 19.29 0.13 -7.14
CA VAL A 51 19.43 1.16 -8.19
C VAL A 51 19.35 0.50 -9.56
N ASP A 52 18.54 1.08 -10.44
CA ASP A 52 18.38 0.65 -11.83
C ASP A 52 18.11 1.85 -12.74
N ASP A 53 17.81 1.58 -14.02
CA ASP A 53 17.51 2.63 -15.01
C ASP A 53 16.31 3.51 -14.61
N ILE A 54 15.30 2.95 -13.92
CA ILE A 54 14.16 3.71 -13.41
C ILE A 54 14.62 4.73 -12.37
N THR A 55 15.56 4.33 -11.51
CA THR A 55 16.18 5.21 -10.51
C THR A 55 16.97 6.33 -11.18
N LEU A 56 17.82 6.00 -12.16
CA LEU A 56 18.60 7.01 -12.89
C LEU A 56 17.70 7.99 -13.67
N LYS A 57 16.63 7.48 -14.28
CA LYS A 57 15.63 8.29 -14.98
C LYS A 57 14.95 9.27 -14.02
N TYR A 58 14.56 8.80 -12.83
CA TYR A 58 13.97 9.65 -11.81
C TYR A 58 14.93 10.74 -11.30
N LEU A 59 16.21 10.41 -11.10
CA LEU A 59 17.22 11.39 -10.70
C LEU A 59 17.38 12.50 -11.75
N ARG A 60 17.40 12.15 -13.04
CA ARG A 60 17.41 13.13 -14.13
C ARG A 60 16.12 13.97 -14.13
N LEU A 61 14.96 13.33 -14.01
CA LEU A 61 13.66 13.99 -13.97
C LEU A 61 13.55 15.02 -12.83
N THR A 62 14.15 14.72 -11.68
CA THR A 62 14.18 15.60 -10.50
C THR A 62 15.31 16.63 -10.52
N GLY A 63 15.96 16.82 -11.68
CA GLY A 63 16.93 17.89 -11.93
C GLY A 63 18.33 17.59 -11.40
N ARG A 64 18.70 16.33 -11.16
CA ARG A 64 20.09 16.00 -10.83
C ARG A 64 21.00 16.17 -12.06
N PRO A 65 22.18 16.79 -11.92
CA PRO A 65 23.09 16.98 -13.05
C PRO A 65 23.53 15.66 -13.68
N ASP A 66 23.66 15.61 -15.01
CA ASP A 66 24.00 14.37 -15.73
C ASP A 66 25.32 13.74 -15.31
N HIS A 67 26.32 14.55 -14.95
CA HIS A 67 27.60 14.04 -14.46
C HIS A 67 27.45 13.28 -13.12
N ILE A 68 26.53 13.71 -12.24
CA ILE A 68 26.21 13.02 -10.98
C ILE A 68 25.47 11.72 -11.27
N VAL A 69 24.48 11.75 -12.17
CA VAL A 69 23.73 10.53 -12.52
C VAL A 69 24.65 9.49 -13.16
N SER A 70 25.56 9.92 -14.02
CA SER A 70 26.56 9.05 -14.64
C SER A 70 27.52 8.46 -13.61
N LEU A 71 27.96 9.27 -12.63
CA LEU A 71 28.79 8.79 -11.53
C LEU A 71 28.06 7.72 -10.70
N ILE A 72 26.78 7.95 -10.37
CA ILE A 72 25.96 6.98 -9.63
C ILE A 72 25.85 5.67 -10.41
N GLU A 73 25.56 5.73 -11.71
CA GLU A 73 25.47 4.57 -12.58
C GLU A 73 26.79 3.78 -12.61
N THR A 74 27.92 4.45 -12.91
CA THR A 74 29.22 3.80 -12.95
C THR A 74 29.57 3.18 -11.60
N TYR A 75 29.44 3.95 -10.51
CA TYR A 75 29.77 3.47 -9.18
C TYR A 75 28.94 2.24 -8.79
N THR A 76 27.62 2.29 -8.98
CA THR A 76 26.74 1.17 -8.61
C THR A 76 26.98 -0.07 -9.46
N LYS A 77 27.31 0.09 -10.76
CA LYS A 77 27.70 -1.05 -11.62
C LYS A 77 29.01 -1.68 -11.17
N GLU A 78 30.05 -0.87 -10.93
CA GLU A 78 31.36 -1.36 -10.47
C GLU A 78 31.30 -2.03 -9.09
N GLN A 79 30.38 -1.61 -8.23
CA GLN A 79 30.16 -2.22 -6.91
C GLN A 79 29.20 -3.43 -6.95
N GLY A 80 28.62 -3.77 -8.10
CA GLY A 80 27.62 -4.83 -8.20
C GLY A 80 26.30 -4.53 -7.48
N LEU A 81 25.98 -3.24 -7.29
CA LEU A 81 24.76 -2.74 -6.64
C LEU A 81 23.69 -2.32 -7.66
N PHE A 82 24.05 -2.24 -8.94
CA PHE A 82 23.13 -1.91 -10.02
C PHE A 82 22.33 -3.15 -10.43
N ARG A 83 21.01 -3.06 -10.35
CA ARG A 83 20.10 -4.10 -10.81
C ARG A 83 20.02 -4.08 -12.33
N GLU A 84 20.18 -5.27 -12.90
CA GLU A 84 19.88 -5.56 -14.29
C GLU A 84 18.71 -6.56 -14.34
N ASP A 85 17.95 -6.55 -15.44
CA ASP A 85 16.91 -7.54 -15.69
C ASP A 85 17.56 -8.87 -16.13
N THR A 86 18.14 -9.58 -15.15
CA THR A 86 18.76 -10.88 -15.34
C THR A 86 18.01 -11.96 -14.56
N ASP A 87 18.12 -13.21 -15.02
CA ASP A 87 17.51 -14.36 -14.33
C ASP A 87 18.28 -14.77 -13.06
N SER A 88 19.46 -14.19 -12.82
CA SER A 88 20.26 -14.48 -11.63
C SER A 88 19.78 -13.64 -10.44
N ALA A 89 18.89 -14.23 -9.63
CA ALA A 89 18.50 -13.64 -8.35
C ALA A 89 19.70 -13.60 -7.37
N PRO A 90 19.83 -12.53 -6.55
CA PRO A 90 20.76 -12.54 -5.43
C PRO A 90 20.47 -13.69 -4.46
N MET A 91 21.49 -14.12 -3.72
CA MET A 91 21.31 -15.13 -2.67
C MET A 91 20.69 -14.51 -1.42
N PHE A 92 19.44 -14.85 -1.15
CA PHE A 92 18.73 -14.46 0.07
C PHE A 92 18.65 -15.61 1.07
N ASN A 93 18.55 -15.29 2.37
CA ASN A 93 18.29 -16.30 3.41
C ASN A 93 16.92 -16.97 3.22
N ASP A 94 15.97 -16.24 2.68
CA ASP A 94 14.62 -16.71 2.40
C ASP A 94 14.01 -15.86 1.27
N SER A 95 13.04 -16.41 0.55
CA SER A 95 12.33 -15.71 -0.52
C SER A 95 10.82 -15.80 -0.31
N ILE A 96 10.13 -14.73 -0.73
CA ILE A 96 8.67 -14.67 -0.77
C ILE A 96 8.30 -14.26 -2.18
N GLU A 97 7.61 -15.14 -2.89
CA GLU A 97 7.08 -14.83 -4.21
C GLU A 97 5.76 -14.07 -4.08
N PHE A 98 5.59 -13.04 -4.90
CA PHE A 98 4.38 -12.25 -4.96
C PHE A 98 3.96 -12.02 -6.41
N ASP A 99 2.83 -12.61 -6.78
CA ASP A 99 2.22 -12.39 -8.10
C ASP A 99 1.52 -11.02 -8.15
N MET A 100 2.10 -10.09 -8.89
CA MET A 100 1.54 -8.74 -9.07
C MET A 100 0.21 -8.76 -9.84
N SER A 101 -0.09 -9.79 -10.64
CA SER A 101 -1.36 -9.90 -11.36
C SER A 101 -2.54 -10.15 -10.40
N SER A 102 -2.26 -10.67 -9.21
CA SER A 102 -3.26 -10.86 -8.15
C SER A 102 -3.65 -9.55 -7.44
N VAL A 103 -3.00 -8.42 -7.78
CA VAL A 103 -3.26 -7.14 -7.14
C VAL A 103 -4.60 -6.58 -7.58
N GLN A 104 -5.41 -6.19 -6.60
CA GLN A 104 -6.71 -5.54 -6.80
C GLN A 104 -6.82 -4.28 -5.95
N SER A 105 -7.53 -3.29 -6.45
CA SER A 105 -7.84 -2.06 -5.73
C SER A 105 -8.54 -2.36 -4.41
N CYS A 106 -8.06 -1.75 -3.33
CA CYS A 106 -8.60 -1.94 -1.98
C CYS A 106 -8.47 -0.67 -1.15
N ILE A 107 -9.27 -0.60 -0.09
CA ILE A 107 -9.23 0.45 0.94
C ILE A 107 -8.78 -0.17 2.27
N ALA A 108 -8.07 0.64 3.05
CA ALA A 108 -7.67 0.33 4.42
C ALA A 108 -8.75 0.75 5.43
N GLY A 109 -9.01 -0.05 6.45
CA GLY A 109 -9.99 0.26 7.52
C GLY A 109 -11.22 -0.66 7.51
N PRO A 110 -12.33 -0.24 8.17
CA PRO A 110 -12.62 1.11 8.66
C PRO A 110 -11.96 1.47 10.01
N LYS A 111 -11.51 0.49 10.80
CA LYS A 111 -11.03 0.75 12.19
C LYS A 111 -9.52 0.63 12.32
N LYS A 112 -8.87 -0.23 11.54
CA LYS A 112 -7.42 -0.46 11.61
C LYS A 112 -6.77 -0.33 10.24
N PRO A 113 -5.58 0.30 10.11
CA PRO A 113 -4.87 0.42 8.83
C PRO A 113 -4.57 -0.91 8.13
N GLN A 114 -4.38 -1.99 8.90
CA GLN A 114 -4.14 -3.34 8.38
C GLN A 114 -5.41 -4.07 7.90
N GLU A 115 -6.60 -3.54 8.16
CA GLU A 115 -7.85 -4.09 7.62
C GLU A 115 -7.94 -3.73 6.14
N ARG A 116 -8.07 -4.75 5.29
CA ARG A 116 -8.14 -4.58 3.83
C ARG A 116 -9.54 -4.93 3.35
N ILE A 117 -10.15 -4.00 2.62
CA ILE A 117 -11.43 -4.20 1.97
C ILE A 117 -11.25 -4.04 0.45
N PRO A 118 -11.47 -5.08 -0.36
CA PRO A 118 -11.52 -4.95 -1.82
C PRO A 118 -12.51 -3.86 -2.22
N LEU A 119 -12.18 -3.04 -3.22
CA LEU A 119 -12.96 -1.84 -3.55
C LEU A 119 -14.43 -2.17 -3.83
N PHE A 120 -14.71 -3.29 -4.48
CA PHE A 120 -16.07 -3.76 -4.79
C PHE A 120 -16.89 -4.17 -3.54
N GLN A 121 -16.25 -4.40 -2.39
CA GLN A 121 -16.90 -4.77 -1.14
C GLN A 121 -17.11 -3.58 -0.19
N VAL A 122 -16.57 -2.40 -0.51
CA VAL A 122 -16.57 -1.24 0.40
C VAL A 122 -17.98 -0.84 0.83
N LYS A 123 -18.94 -0.78 -0.11
CA LYS A 123 -20.34 -0.42 0.20
C LYS A 123 -20.97 -1.39 1.20
N GLN A 124 -20.71 -2.69 1.03
CA GLN A 124 -21.24 -3.72 1.91
C GLN A 124 -20.66 -3.58 3.32
N VAL A 125 -19.33 -3.54 3.42
CA VAL A 125 -18.63 -3.46 4.72
C VAL A 125 -18.97 -2.17 5.47
N PHE A 126 -19.11 -1.05 4.75
CA PHE A 126 -19.54 0.22 5.35
C PHE A 126 -20.94 0.11 5.98
N ASN A 127 -21.91 -0.44 5.25
CA ASN A 127 -23.27 -0.62 5.77
C ASN A 127 -23.34 -1.59 6.95
N GLU A 128 -22.57 -2.67 6.92
CA GLU A 128 -22.49 -3.63 8.03
C GLU A 128 -21.87 -2.99 9.27
N THR A 129 -20.77 -2.25 9.10
CA THR A 129 -20.10 -1.55 10.22
C THR A 129 -21.00 -0.47 10.82
N ASN A 130 -21.68 0.32 9.98
CA ASN A 130 -22.62 1.35 10.44
C ASN A 130 -23.78 0.78 11.26
N LYS A 131 -24.36 -0.35 10.83
CA LYS A 131 -25.43 -1.03 11.58
C LYS A 131 -24.95 -1.61 12.91
N ALA A 132 -23.70 -2.06 12.97
CA ALA A 132 -23.10 -2.63 14.18
C ALA A 132 -22.75 -1.55 15.22
N ASP A 133 -22.28 -0.38 14.77
CA ASP A 133 -21.87 0.73 15.65
C ASP A 133 -23.05 1.67 16.02
N HIS A 134 -24.12 1.70 15.21
CA HIS A 134 -25.33 2.49 15.49
C HIS A 134 -26.59 1.89 14.84
N ASP A 135 -27.63 1.61 15.63
CA ASP A 135 -28.92 1.16 15.12
C ASP A 135 -29.79 2.36 14.75
N TRP A 136 -29.58 2.89 13.55
CA TRP A 136 -30.29 4.07 13.03
C TRP A 136 -31.82 3.90 12.93
N ASN A 137 -32.33 2.67 13.07
CA ASN A 137 -33.78 2.40 13.08
C ASN A 137 -34.42 2.57 14.46
N LYS A 138 -33.65 2.83 15.53
CA LYS A 138 -34.18 2.93 16.90
C LYS A 138 -34.62 4.32 17.33
N ASP A 139 -34.11 5.38 16.70
CA ASP A 139 -34.34 6.76 17.17
C ASP A 139 -35.29 7.52 16.24
N HIS A 140 -36.58 7.15 16.29
CA HIS A 140 -37.66 7.96 15.74
C HIS A 140 -38.35 8.69 16.89
N VAL A 141 -38.33 10.02 16.86
CA VAL A 141 -39.06 10.86 17.82
C VAL A 141 -40.29 11.39 17.12
N ASN A 142 -41.46 11.05 17.65
CA ASN A 142 -42.72 11.65 17.19
C ASN A 142 -42.87 13.02 17.86
N ILE A 143 -43.07 14.04 17.06
CA ILE A 143 -43.25 15.43 17.50
C ILE A 143 -44.62 15.89 17.02
N ASP A 144 -45.38 16.51 17.92
CA ASP A 144 -46.62 17.19 17.60
C ASP A 144 -46.36 18.70 17.60
N MET A 145 -46.56 19.34 16.45
CA MET A 145 -46.54 20.80 16.32
C MET A 145 -47.89 21.23 15.78
N ASP A 146 -48.65 21.94 16.60
CA ASP A 146 -49.95 22.54 16.24
C ASP A 146 -50.96 21.57 15.59
N GLY A 147 -51.01 20.33 16.08
CA GLY A 147 -51.94 19.29 15.62
C GLY A 147 -51.46 18.50 14.40
N VAL A 148 -50.23 18.74 13.95
CA VAL A 148 -49.56 17.94 12.92
C VAL A 148 -48.52 17.05 13.60
N SER A 149 -48.83 15.76 13.68
CA SER A 149 -47.86 14.75 14.14
C SER A 149 -46.90 14.39 13.01
N ALA A 150 -45.60 14.64 13.23
CA ALA A 150 -44.53 14.25 12.34
C ALA A 150 -43.50 13.38 13.07
N SER A 151 -42.97 12.37 12.39
CA SER A 151 -41.90 11.53 12.92
C SER A 151 -40.56 12.05 12.41
N ILE A 152 -39.69 12.50 13.31
CA ILE A 152 -38.34 12.92 13.00
C ILE A 152 -37.40 11.75 13.27
N GLY A 153 -36.77 11.25 12.21
CA GLY A 153 -35.69 10.28 12.28
C GLY A 153 -34.37 10.84 11.74
N HIS A 154 -33.35 10.01 11.67
CA HIS A 154 -32.06 10.44 11.13
C HIS A 154 -32.14 10.80 9.63
N GLY A 155 -31.59 11.97 9.26
CA GLY A 155 -31.66 12.50 7.90
C GLY A 155 -32.93 13.31 7.59
N SER A 156 -33.80 13.54 8.58
CA SER A 156 -34.91 14.49 8.44
C SER A 156 -34.35 15.91 8.35
N LEU A 157 -34.78 16.67 7.34
CA LEU A 157 -34.54 18.10 7.26
C LEU A 157 -35.63 18.81 8.07
N VAL A 158 -35.21 19.53 9.12
CA VAL A 158 -36.08 20.37 9.96
C VAL A 158 -36.06 21.79 9.43
#